data_AF-A0A146KU91-F1
#
_entry.id   AF-A0A146KU91-F1
#
_cell.length_a   1.000
_cell.length_b   1.000
_cell.length_c   1.000
_cell.angle_alpha   90.00
_cell.angle_beta   90.00
_cell.angle_gamma   90.00
#
_symmetry.space_group_name_H-M   'P 1'
#
loop_
_entity.id
_entity.type
_entity.pdbx_description
1 polymer ?
#
loop_
_entity_poly.entity_id
_entity_poly.type
_entity_poly.pdbx_seq_one_letter_code
_entity_poly.pdbx_strand_id
1 'polypeptide(L)'
;MKMVKIVGHYKLDKNENFAEYLEALGSPEEMIKKVTAPGATIEIVQEGNKYTFKSNSQVDVVLVIDEEVEEVLPTGVPIKNLAVREGANKIVVNSTAPDNRRRTRVYEFCDKGYVVTLTVGDLVAKRFFLRV
;
A
#
# COMPACT_ATOMS: atom_id res chain seq x y z
N MET A 1 -25.92 -6.68 -1.62
CA MET A 1 -24.55 -6.51 -1.08
C MET A 1 -24.12 -5.06 -1.28
N LYS A 2 -23.71 -4.34 -0.23
CA LYS A 2 -23.17 -2.99 -0.37
C LYS A 2 -21.79 -3.09 -1.04
N MET A 3 -21.67 -2.51 -2.22
CA MET A 3 -20.42 -2.44 -2.96
C MET A 3 -19.52 -1.41 -2.24
N VAL A 4 -18.45 -1.87 -1.60
CA VAL A 4 -17.50 -0.94 -0.93
C VAL A 4 -16.73 -0.21 -2.02
N LYS A 5 -16.83 1.13 -2.03
CA LYS A 5 -16.16 1.97 -3.02
C LYS A 5 -14.67 2.07 -2.69
N ILE A 6 -13.84 1.29 -3.39
CA ILE A 6 -12.37 1.34 -3.29
C ILE A 6 -11.82 2.63 -3.92
N VAL A 7 -12.36 3.01 -5.08
CA VAL A 7 -11.98 4.26 -5.79
C VAL A 7 -12.43 5.48 -5.00
N GLY A 8 -11.56 6.48 -4.90
CA GLY A 8 -11.84 7.73 -4.19
C GLY A 8 -10.58 8.42 -3.67
N HIS A 9 -10.79 9.53 -2.97
CA HIS A 9 -9.74 10.26 -2.30
C HIS A 9 -9.71 9.87 -0.82
N TYR A 10 -8.50 9.79 -0.29
CA TYR A 10 -8.24 9.41 1.09
C TYR A 10 -7.16 10.29 1.67
N LYS A 11 -7.25 10.54 2.97
CA LYS A 11 -6.27 11.28 3.75
C LYS A 11 -5.74 10.38 4.85
N LEU A 12 -4.43 10.37 5.01
CA LEU A 12 -3.76 9.68 6.10
C LEU A 12 -4.22 10.27 7.43
N ASP A 13 -4.74 9.40 8.30
CA ASP A 13 -5.19 9.72 9.65
C ASP A 13 -4.12 9.34 10.68
N LYS A 14 -3.65 8.09 10.62
CA LYS A 14 -2.66 7.55 11.57
C LYS A 14 -1.73 6.54 10.89
N ASN A 15 -0.49 6.46 11.35
CA ASN A 15 0.41 5.34 11.10
C ASN A 15 0.81 4.67 12.42
N GLU A 16 1.02 3.36 12.39
CA GLU A 16 1.53 2.53 13.48
C GLU A 16 2.70 1.69 12.93
N ASN A 17 3.87 1.78 13.58
CA ASN A 17 5.11 1.05 13.22
C ASN A 17 5.57 1.20 11.76
N PHE A 18 5.04 2.18 11.01
CA PHE A 18 5.34 2.35 9.59
C PHE A 18 6.76 2.84 9.34
N ALA A 19 7.31 3.68 10.23
CA ALA A 19 8.70 4.10 10.15
C ALA A 19 9.64 2.90 10.31
N GLU A 20 9.48 2.12 11.38
CA GLU A 20 10.26 0.92 11.66
C GLU A 20 10.17 -0.11 10.52
N TYR A 21 8.99 -0.25 9.90
CA TYR A 21 8.81 -1.08 8.71
C TYR A 21 9.67 -0.63 7.53
N LEU A 22 9.72 0.66 7.25
CA LEU A 22 10.52 1.20 6.16
C LEU A 22 12.02 1.14 6.47
N GLU A 23 12.41 1.34 7.72
CA GLU A 23 13.78 1.16 8.20
C GLU A 23 14.24 -0.29 8.02
N ALA A 24 13.40 -1.27 8.40
CA ALA A 24 13.68 -2.69 8.19
C ALA A 24 13.80 -3.08 6.71
N LEU A 25 13.17 -2.32 5.81
CA LEU A 25 13.33 -2.46 4.36
C LEU A 25 14.56 -1.74 3.79
N GLY A 26 15.32 -1.01 4.62
CA GLY A 26 16.49 -0.24 4.20
C GLY A 26 16.13 1.08 3.51
N SER A 27 14.94 1.62 3.77
CA SER A 27 14.55 2.93 3.21
C SER A 27 15.35 4.06 3.88
N PRO A 28 15.84 5.06 3.14
CA PRO A 28 16.55 6.18 3.73
C PRO A 28 15.61 7.03 4.60
N GLU A 29 16.13 7.59 5.70
CA GLU A 29 15.36 8.38 6.68
C GLU A 29 14.61 9.56 6.04
N GLU A 30 15.17 10.20 5.02
CA GLU A 30 14.51 11.30 4.30
C GLU A 30 13.24 10.83 3.58
N MET A 31 13.27 9.64 2.96
CA MET A 31 12.08 9.05 2.34
C MET A 31 11.05 8.68 3.42
N ILE A 32 11.49 8.09 4.53
CA ILE A 32 10.62 7.73 5.65
C ILE A 32 9.86 8.95 6.13
N LYS A 33 10.56 10.05 6.45
CA LYS A 33 9.93 11.31 6.89
C LYS A 33 8.91 11.84 5.88
N LYS A 34 9.20 11.73 4.57
CA LYS A 34 8.31 12.17 3.49
C LYS A 34 7.02 11.33 3.40
N VAL A 35 7.11 10.01 3.60
CA VAL A 35 5.94 9.11 3.48
C VAL A 35 5.17 8.94 4.79
N THR A 36 5.79 9.23 5.94
CA THR A 36 5.14 9.31 7.26
C THR A 36 4.57 10.70 7.54
N ALA A 37 4.79 11.67 6.65
CA ALA A 37 4.35 13.05 6.85
C ALA A 37 2.84 13.13 7.11
N PRO A 38 2.41 13.87 8.15
CA PRO A 38 1.00 14.03 8.46
C PRO A 38 0.27 14.75 7.31
N GLY A 39 -0.90 14.24 6.94
CA GLY A 39 -1.72 14.84 5.88
C GLY A 39 -1.44 14.33 4.46
N ALA A 40 -0.66 13.26 4.30
CA ALA A 40 -0.52 12.58 3.01
C ALA A 40 -1.90 12.20 2.45
N THR A 41 -2.19 12.61 1.21
CA THR A 41 -3.40 12.22 0.49
C THR A 41 -3.09 11.14 -0.52
N ILE A 42 -4.05 10.24 -0.70
CA ILE A 42 -4.02 9.14 -1.67
C ILE A 42 -5.29 9.25 -2.52
N GLU A 43 -5.11 9.34 -3.83
CA GLU A 43 -6.18 9.17 -4.80
C GLU A 43 -6.09 7.75 -5.37
N ILE A 44 -7.12 6.94 -5.15
CA ILE A 44 -7.21 5.60 -5.73
C ILE A 44 -8.06 5.69 -6.98
N VAL A 45 -7.46 5.41 -8.13
CA VAL A 45 -8.14 5.27 -9.42
C VAL A 45 -8.13 3.81 -9.87
N GLN A 46 -9.18 3.38 -10.57
CA GLN A 46 -9.30 2.04 -11.10
C GLN A 46 -9.53 2.09 -12.60
N GLU A 47 -8.75 1.31 -13.35
CA GLU A 47 -8.86 1.12 -14.80
C GLU A 47 -8.95 -0.38 -15.07
N GLY A 48 -10.17 -0.91 -15.23
CA GLY A 48 -10.37 -2.36 -15.36
C GLY A 48 -9.96 -3.11 -14.09
N ASN A 49 -8.98 -4.01 -14.20
CA ASN A 49 -8.37 -4.75 -13.08
C ASN A 49 -7.16 -4.03 -12.46
N LYS A 50 -6.74 -2.88 -13.00
CA LYS A 50 -5.62 -2.08 -12.50
C LYS A 50 -6.11 -1.04 -11.50
N TYR A 51 -5.47 -0.99 -10.34
CA TYR A 51 -5.64 0.03 -9.31
C TYR A 51 -4.36 0.87 -9.22
N THR A 52 -4.49 2.19 -9.32
CA THR A 52 -3.38 3.11 -9.15
C THR A 52 -3.65 3.98 -7.92
N PHE A 53 -2.73 3.92 -6.96
CA PHE A 53 -2.74 4.69 -5.72
C PHE A 53 -1.79 5.87 -5.91
N LYS A 54 -2.34 7.01 -6.29
CA LYS A 54 -1.57 8.23 -6.50
C LYS A 54 -1.35 8.93 -5.17
N SER A 55 -0.10 9.14 -4.79
CA SER A 55 0.23 9.84 -3.55
C SER A 55 0.80 11.21 -3.85
N ASN A 56 0.36 12.23 -3.09
CA ASN A 56 0.99 13.55 -3.16
C ASN A 56 2.48 13.54 -2.77
N SER A 57 2.96 12.47 -2.12
CA SER A 57 4.38 12.26 -1.81
C SER A 57 5.23 11.83 -3.03
N GLN A 58 4.66 11.79 -4.25
CA GLN A 58 5.29 11.40 -5.52
C GLN A 58 5.74 9.93 -5.60
N VAL A 59 5.10 9.05 -4.84
CA VAL A 59 5.29 7.61 -4.95
C VAL A 59 3.94 7.00 -5.26
N ASP A 60 3.72 6.74 -6.55
CA ASP A 60 2.50 6.10 -7.03
C ASP A 60 2.66 4.59 -6.95
N VAL A 61 1.66 3.90 -6.43
CA VAL A 61 1.65 2.43 -6.36
C VAL A 61 0.63 1.91 -7.36
N VAL A 62 1.09 1.08 -8.29
CA VAL A 62 0.24 0.43 -9.28
C VAL A 62 0.09 -1.04 -8.91
N LEU A 63 -1.15 -1.51 -8.81
CA LEU A 63 -1.50 -2.89 -8.52
C LEU A 63 -2.42 -3.40 -9.63
N VAL A 64 -2.19 -4.61 -10.12
CA VAL A 64 -3.09 -5.27 -11.08
C VAL A 64 -3.66 -6.50 -10.40
N ILE A 65 -5.00 -6.57 -10.31
CA ILE A 65 -5.68 -7.70 -9.65
C ILE A 65 -5.52 -8.96 -10.50
N ASP A 66 -5.18 -10.04 -9.81
CA ASP A 66 -4.94 -11.40 -10.33
C ASP A 66 -3.79 -11.49 -11.34
N GLU A 67 -2.87 -10.51 -11.31
CA GLU A 67 -1.70 -10.45 -12.18
C GLU A 67 -0.44 -10.14 -11.37
N GLU A 68 0.67 -10.83 -11.70
CA GLU A 68 1.98 -10.53 -11.12
C GLU A 68 2.64 -9.40 -11.92
N VAL A 69 2.92 -8.28 -11.25
CA VAL A 69 3.59 -7.12 -11.85
C VAL A 69 4.92 -6.85 -11.18
N GLU A 70 5.93 -6.50 -11.97
CA GLU A 70 7.22 -6.05 -11.45
C GLU A 70 7.17 -4.55 -11.12
N GLU A 71 7.47 -4.19 -9.88
CA GLU A 71 7.58 -2.80 -9.40
C GLU A 71 9.03 -2.57 -9.00
N VAL A 72 9.66 -1.51 -9.51
CA VAL A 72 10.97 -1.09 -9.02
C VAL A 72 10.74 -0.14 -7.86
N LEU A 73 11.18 -0.55 -6.67
CA LEU A 73 11.10 0.30 -5.49
C LEU A 73 11.93 1.57 -5.71
N PRO A 74 11.60 2.68 -5.04
CA PRO A 74 12.44 3.88 -5.06
C PRO A 74 13.89 3.65 -4.62
N THR A 75 14.15 2.56 -3.90
CA THR A 75 15.49 2.10 -3.49
C THR A 75 16.26 1.41 -4.63
N GLY A 76 15.68 1.26 -5.82
CA GLY A 76 16.26 0.57 -6.98
C GLY A 76 16.07 -0.95 -6.96
N VAL A 77 15.39 -1.51 -5.95
CA VAL A 77 15.16 -2.95 -5.83
C VAL A 77 13.92 -3.37 -6.63
N PRO A 78 14.05 -4.23 -7.65
CA PRO A 78 12.90 -4.77 -8.35
C PRO A 78 12.18 -5.79 -7.46
N ILE A 79 10.88 -5.69 -7.35
CA ILE A 79 10.04 -6.62 -6.59
C ILE A 79 8.88 -7.10 -7.46
N LYS A 80 8.46 -8.33 -7.25
CA LYS A 80 7.27 -8.90 -7.88
C LYS A 80 6.08 -8.72 -6.96
N ASN A 81 5.00 -8.13 -7.43
CA ASN A 81 3.77 -7.92 -6.70
C ASN A 81 2.64 -8.72 -7.31
N LEU A 82 1.97 -9.53 -6.51
CA LEU A 82 0.73 -10.19 -6.87
C LEU A 82 -0.40 -9.63 -6.00
N ALA A 83 -1.32 -8.88 -6.60
CA ALA A 83 -2.49 -8.37 -5.91
C ALA A 83 -3.69 -9.29 -6.16
N VAL A 84 -4.32 -9.77 -5.08
CA VAL A 84 -5.48 -10.65 -5.12
C VAL A 84 -6.62 -9.99 -4.36
N ARG A 85 -7.81 -10.00 -4.94
CA ARG A 85 -8.99 -9.43 -4.28
C ARG A 85 -9.69 -10.51 -3.45
N GLU A 86 -9.76 -10.29 -2.15
CA GLU A 86 -10.52 -11.16 -1.23
C GLU A 86 -11.89 -10.54 -0.94
N GLY A 87 -12.92 -11.05 -1.62
CA GLY A 87 -14.29 -10.56 -1.43
C GLY A 87 -14.52 -9.12 -1.91
N ALA A 88 -15.46 -8.43 -1.26
CA ALA A 88 -15.92 -7.13 -1.76
C ALA A 88 -15.01 -5.96 -1.39
N ASN A 89 -14.30 -6.04 -0.27
CA ASN A 89 -13.66 -4.90 0.39
C ASN A 89 -12.21 -5.14 0.83
N LYS A 90 -11.58 -6.24 0.44
CA LYS A 90 -10.20 -6.55 0.81
C LYS A 90 -9.34 -6.84 -0.41
N ILE A 91 -8.13 -6.26 -0.43
CA ILE A 91 -7.10 -6.54 -1.44
C ILE A 91 -5.85 -6.99 -0.69
N VAL A 92 -5.32 -8.16 -1.04
CA VAL A 92 -4.08 -8.71 -0.49
C VAL A 92 -3.01 -8.64 -1.55
N VAL A 93 -1.91 -7.94 -1.28
CA VAL A 93 -0.76 -7.85 -2.16
C VAL A 93 0.40 -8.60 -1.54
N ASN A 94 0.85 -9.64 -2.21
CA ASN A 94 2.07 -10.34 -1.82
C ASN A 94 3.21 -9.82 -2.69
N SER A 95 4.26 -9.30 -2.07
CA SER A 95 5.48 -8.91 -2.77
C SER A 95 6.63 -9.87 -2.45
N THR A 96 7.38 -10.23 -3.48
CA THR A 96 8.61 -11.01 -3.36
C THR A 96 9.77 -10.20 -3.92
N ALA A 97 10.79 -9.98 -3.09
CA ALA A 97 12.04 -9.33 -3.50
C ALA A 97 13.04 -10.37 -4.05
N PRO A 98 14.11 -9.94 -4.75
CA PRO A 98 15.06 -10.83 -5.42
C PRO A 98 15.87 -11.67 -4.43
N ASP A 99 16.00 -11.20 -3.19
CA ASP A 99 16.67 -11.88 -2.08
C ASP A 99 15.76 -12.88 -1.35
N ASN A 100 14.66 -13.30 -1.99
CA ASN A 100 13.59 -14.14 -1.43
C ASN A 100 12.87 -13.52 -0.21
N ARG A 101 13.09 -12.24 0.12
CA ARG A 101 12.30 -11.57 1.16
C ARG A 101 10.87 -11.41 0.69
N ARG A 102 9.94 -11.97 1.47
CA ARG A 102 8.50 -11.83 1.24
C ARG A 102 7.94 -10.76 2.15
N ARG A 103 6.97 -10.03 1.63
CA ARG A 103 6.17 -9.07 2.39
C ARG A 103 4.73 -9.12 1.90
N THR A 104 3.81 -8.80 2.79
CA THR A 104 2.39 -8.82 2.51
C THR A 104 1.79 -7.47 2.85
N ARG A 105 0.92 -6.94 1.99
CA ARG A 105 0.17 -5.71 2.20
C ARG A 105 -1.31 -6.06 2.09
N VAL A 106 -2.05 -5.87 3.17
CA VAL A 106 -3.49 -6.15 3.22
C VAL A 106 -4.24 -4.85 3.32
N TYR A 107 -5.02 -4.52 2.31
CA TYR A 107 -5.88 -3.33 2.24
C TYR A 107 -7.30 -3.74 2.57
N GLU A 108 -7.86 -3.17 3.63
CA GLU A 108 -9.23 -3.40 4.08
C GLU A 108 -10.03 -2.10 4.00
N PHE A 109 -11.00 -2.07 3.09
CA PHE A 109 -11.83 -0.90 2.80
C PHE A 109 -13.15 -0.97 3.58
N CYS A 110 -13.63 0.21 4.00
CA CYS A 110 -14.94 0.40 4.62
C CYS A 110 -15.55 1.74 4.20
N ASP A 111 -16.77 2.03 4.66
CA ASP A 111 -17.46 3.29 4.31
C ASP A 111 -16.71 4.55 4.78
N LYS A 112 -15.91 4.45 5.85
CA LYS A 112 -15.15 5.58 6.41
C LYS A 112 -13.79 5.81 5.75
N GLY A 113 -13.27 4.85 5.01
CA GLY A 113 -11.88 4.87 4.55
C GLY A 113 -11.30 3.47 4.38
N TYR A 114 -10.00 3.30 4.60
CA TYR A 114 -9.37 2.00 4.57
C TYR A 114 -8.20 1.91 5.55
N VAL A 115 -7.85 0.68 5.91
CA VAL A 115 -6.65 0.37 6.67
C VAL A 115 -5.75 -0.48 5.78
N VAL A 116 -4.47 -0.18 5.77
CA VAL A 116 -3.45 -1.04 5.15
C VAL A 116 -2.55 -1.60 6.23
N THR A 117 -2.49 -2.93 6.31
CA THR A 117 -1.57 -3.67 7.17
C THR A 117 -0.40 -4.16 6.32
N LEU A 118 0.81 -3.76 6.66
CA LEU A 118 2.04 -4.18 6.01
C LEU A 118 2.78 -5.15 6.93
N THR A 119 3.27 -6.26 6.38
CA THR A 119 3.99 -7.28 7.13
C THR A 119 5.25 -7.67 6.38
N VAL A 120 6.39 -7.68 7.07
CA VAL A 120 7.67 -8.17 6.56
C VAL A 120 8.38 -8.95 7.65
N GLY A 121 8.58 -10.26 7.45
CA GLY A 121 9.04 -11.14 8.53
C GLY A 121 8.10 -11.06 9.73
N ASP A 122 8.65 -10.75 10.91
CA ASP A 122 7.90 -10.58 12.16
C ASP A 122 7.38 -9.14 12.39
N LEU A 123 7.75 -8.19 11.54
CA LEU A 123 7.38 -6.78 11.70
C LEU A 123 6.03 -6.50 11.03
N VAL A 124 5.13 -5.89 11.80
CA VAL A 124 3.80 -5.48 11.35
C VAL A 124 3.62 -3.97 11.51
N ALA A 125 3.25 -3.29 10.42
CA ALA A 125 2.88 -1.89 10.40
C ALA A 125 1.44 -1.71 9.93
N LYS A 126 0.77 -0.67 10.42
CA LYS A 126 -0.61 -0.33 10.00
C LYS A 126 -0.71 1.13 9.63
N ARG A 127 -1.48 1.44 8.61
CA ARG A 127 -1.78 2.82 8.21
C ARG A 127 -3.28 2.96 8.03
N PHE A 128 -3.83 3.99 8.65
CA PHE A 128 -5.24 4.30 8.67
C PHE A 128 -5.49 5.51 7.79
N PHE A 129 -6.40 5.35 6.84
CA PHE A 129 -6.77 6.39 5.89
C PHE A 129 -8.27 6.63 5.99
N LEU A 130 -8.64 7.91 6.08
CA LEU A 130 -10.04 8.36 6.05
C LEU A 130 -10.40 8.82 4.66
N ARG A 131 -11.60 8.49 4.21
CA ARG A 131 -12.13 8.96 2.92
C ARG A 131 -12.41 10.47 3.00
N VAL A 132 -12.06 11.20 1.95
CA VAL A 132 -12.34 12.63 1.78
C VAL A 132 -13.16 12.91 0.53
#